data_AF-A0A2V6NIL0-F1
#
_entry.id   AF-A0A2V6NIL0-F1
#
_cell.length_a   1.000
_cell.length_b   1.000
_cell.length_c   1.000
_cell.angle_alpha   90.00
_cell.angle_beta   90.00
_cell.angle_gamma   90.00
#
_symmetry.space_group_name_H-M   'P 1'
#
loop_
_entity.id
_entity.type
_entity.pdbx_description
1 polymer ?
#
loop_
_entity_poly.entity_id
_entity_poly.type
_entity_poly.pdbx_seq_one_letter_code
_entity_poly.pdbx_strand_id
1 'polypeptide(L)'
;MQSGIDLPPSNAEIAELLSREASEASYVLQRAYRRAARSAFLWEVEARDLVAEKRPLIELAHIGPFLQKQIRQWIRQKQHPPCPPPLRKEFLTLAESRRRLAKVASWRTRLRGDLQMHTNWSDGSGDILDREWN
;
A
#
# COMPACT_ATOMS: atom_id res chain seq x y z
N MET A 1 -0.79 -1.81 23.60
CA MET A 1 0.22 -1.37 22.61
C MET A 1 -0.43 -0.31 21.71
N GLN A 2 -0.57 0.92 22.21
CA GLN A 2 -1.04 2.09 21.45
C GLN A 2 0.16 3.05 21.35
N SER A 3 0.94 2.95 20.27
CA SER A 3 2.00 3.93 19.96
C SER A 3 1.92 4.43 18.51
N GLY A 4 0.89 4.02 17.76
CA GLY A 4 0.75 4.30 16.32
C GLY A 4 -0.20 5.44 15.94
N ILE A 5 -1.00 5.98 16.86
CA ILE A 5 -2.11 6.91 16.53
C ILE A 5 -1.61 8.35 16.27
N ASP A 6 -0.39 8.68 16.69
CA ASP A 6 0.09 10.07 16.61
C ASP A 6 0.84 10.39 15.31
N LEU A 7 1.23 9.38 14.53
CA LEU A 7 1.79 9.60 13.21
C LEU A 7 0.68 9.52 12.15
N PRO A 8 0.75 10.31 11.06
CA PRO A 8 -0.16 10.15 9.93
C PRO A 8 -0.14 8.70 9.39
N PRO A 9 -1.13 8.25 8.58
CA PRO A 9 -1.17 6.89 8.05
C PRO A 9 0.00 6.56 7.11
N SER A 10 0.38 5.29 7.08
CA SER A 10 1.47 4.71 6.26
C SER A 10 0.95 4.40 4.88
N ASN A 11 1.83 4.11 3.94
CA ASN A 11 1.41 3.64 2.62
C ASN A 11 0.53 2.38 2.70
N ALA A 12 0.78 1.46 3.65
CA ALA A 12 -0.06 0.28 3.86
C ALA A 12 -1.46 0.68 4.36
N GLU A 13 -1.52 1.61 5.31
CA GLU A 13 -2.79 2.11 5.85
C GLU A 13 -3.57 2.93 4.80
N ILE A 14 -2.88 3.71 3.98
CA ILE A 14 -3.46 4.44 2.85
C ILE A 14 -3.98 3.44 1.81
N ALA A 15 -3.26 2.35 1.53
CA ALA A 15 -3.72 1.30 0.62
C ALA A 15 -5.04 0.68 1.10
N GLU A 16 -5.18 0.46 2.41
CA GLU A 16 -6.41 -0.05 3.01
C GLU A 16 -7.55 0.98 2.93
N LEU A 17 -7.29 2.27 3.24
CA LEU A 17 -8.29 3.33 3.08
C LEU A 17 -8.78 3.42 1.63
N LEU A 18 -7.87 3.40 0.65
CA LEU A 18 -8.20 3.39 -0.77
C LEU A 18 -9.03 2.16 -1.15
N SER A 19 -8.70 0.98 -0.60
CA SER A 19 -9.44 -0.26 -0.86
C SER A 19 -10.87 -0.20 -0.30
N ARG A 20 -11.06 0.46 0.84
CA ARG A 20 -12.38 0.67 1.45
C ARG A 20 -13.23 1.64 0.63
N GLU A 21 -12.68 2.80 0.25
CA GLU A 21 -13.38 3.75 -0.64
C GLU A 21 -13.75 3.12 -1.99
N ALA A 22 -12.91 2.22 -2.52
CA ALA A 22 -13.23 1.50 -3.75
C ALA A 22 -14.51 0.64 -3.63
N SER A 23 -14.84 0.16 -2.43
CA SER A 23 -16.01 -0.70 -2.21
C SER A 23 -17.32 0.09 -2.31
N GLU A 24 -17.27 1.37 -1.96
CA GLU A 24 -18.41 2.29 -1.97
C GLU A 24 -18.52 3.12 -3.27
N ALA A 25 -17.43 3.24 -4.03
CA ALA A 25 -17.35 4.10 -5.20
C ALA A 25 -18.02 3.50 -6.45
N SER A 26 -18.49 4.38 -7.35
CA SER A 26 -18.99 3.99 -8.66
C SER A 26 -17.87 3.61 -9.64
N TYR A 27 -18.19 2.79 -10.64
CA TYR A 27 -17.29 2.08 -11.56
C TYR A 27 -15.94 2.76 -11.89
N VAL A 28 -15.95 3.98 -12.44
CA VAL A 28 -14.71 4.69 -12.86
C VAL A 28 -13.85 5.02 -11.64
N LEU A 29 -14.47 5.52 -10.58
CA LEU A 29 -13.80 5.93 -9.37
C LEU A 29 -13.32 4.73 -8.56
N GLN A 30 -14.13 3.66 -8.49
CA GLN A 30 -13.73 2.37 -7.95
C GLN A 30 -12.46 1.84 -8.63
N ARG A 31 -12.39 1.89 -9.97
CA ARG A 31 -11.18 1.45 -10.69
C ARG A 31 -9.96 2.28 -10.35
N ALA A 32 -10.12 3.60 -10.22
CA ALA A 32 -9.02 4.50 -9.82
C ALA A 32 -8.54 4.18 -8.40
N TYR A 33 -9.45 4.04 -7.44
CA TYR A 33 -9.12 3.64 -6.06
C TYR A 33 -8.39 2.29 -6.00
N ARG A 34 -8.89 1.26 -6.70
CA ARG A 34 -8.24 -0.06 -6.74
C ARG A 34 -6.83 -0.02 -7.35
N ARG A 35 -6.59 0.84 -8.35
CA ARG A 35 -5.26 1.01 -8.95
C ARG A 35 -4.30 1.72 -8.01
N ALA A 36 -4.77 2.79 -7.37
CA ALA A 36 -3.99 3.52 -6.37
C ALA A 36 -3.66 2.65 -5.15
N ALA A 37 -4.62 1.87 -4.65
CA ALA A 37 -4.44 0.97 -3.51
C ALA A 37 -3.32 -0.05 -3.76
N ARG A 38 -3.31 -0.68 -4.95
CA ARG A 38 -2.24 -1.61 -5.35
C ARG A 38 -0.88 -0.92 -5.49
N SER A 39 -0.89 0.29 -6.04
CA SER A 39 0.35 1.05 -6.25
C SER A 39 0.95 1.58 -4.96
N ALA A 40 0.13 1.80 -3.92
CA ALA A 40 0.59 2.25 -2.61
C ALA A 40 1.63 1.31 -1.97
N PHE A 41 1.53 0.00 -2.23
CA PHE A 41 2.54 -0.96 -1.79
C PHE A 41 3.89 -0.81 -2.50
N LEU A 42 3.90 -0.23 -3.70
CA LEU A 42 5.08 -0.10 -4.56
C LEU A 42 5.66 1.32 -4.59
N TRP A 43 5.03 2.29 -3.92
CA TRP A 43 5.60 3.62 -3.82
C TRP A 43 6.93 3.58 -3.06
N GLU A 44 7.93 4.25 -3.65
CA GLU A 44 9.30 4.27 -3.12
C GLU A 44 9.44 5.11 -1.85
N VAL A 45 8.56 6.09 -1.68
CA VAL A 45 8.50 7.03 -0.56
C VAL A 45 7.14 6.96 0.13
N GLU A 46 7.10 7.30 1.41
CA GLU A 46 5.83 7.40 2.12
C GLU A 46 5.07 8.66 1.68
N ALA A 47 3.76 8.53 1.43
CA ALA A 47 2.92 9.66 1.06
C ALA A 47 2.88 10.74 2.16
N ARG A 48 2.97 10.34 3.44
CA ARG A 48 3.07 11.28 4.57
C ARG A 48 4.34 12.13 4.52
N ASP A 49 5.44 11.58 4.02
CA ASP A 49 6.73 12.28 3.93
C ASP A 49 6.64 13.35 2.83
N LEU A 50 6.05 13.01 1.67
CA LEU A 50 5.77 14.00 0.61
C LEU A 50 4.87 15.15 1.09
N VAL A 51 3.83 14.85 1.90
CA VAL A 51 2.98 15.91 2.47
C VAL A 51 3.75 16.79 3.45
N ALA A 52 4.61 16.21 4.28
CA ALA A 52 5.47 16.97 5.21
C ALA A 52 6.45 17.88 4.44
N GLU A 53 7.00 17.40 3.33
CA GLU A 53 7.86 18.17 2.41
C GLU A 53 7.09 19.17 1.53
N LYS A 54 5.76 19.27 1.68
CA LYS A 54 4.86 20.09 0.84
C LYS A 54 4.89 19.74 -0.65
N ARG A 55 5.38 18.56 -1.02
CA ARG A 55 5.43 18.06 -2.40
C ARG A 55 4.07 17.51 -2.86
N PRO A 56 3.74 17.61 -4.15
CA PRO A 56 2.49 17.08 -4.66
C PRO A 56 2.50 15.53 -4.67
N LEU A 57 1.37 14.92 -4.31
CA LEU A 57 1.21 13.47 -4.30
C LEU A 57 0.98 12.88 -5.70
N ILE A 58 0.75 13.71 -6.72
CA ILE A 58 0.65 13.26 -8.12
C ILE A 58 1.96 12.66 -8.65
N GLU A 59 3.09 12.87 -7.95
CA GLU A 59 4.35 12.19 -8.24
C GLU A 59 4.26 10.67 -7.99
N LEU A 60 3.30 10.23 -7.16
CA LEU A 60 3.07 8.82 -6.87
C LEU A 60 2.27 8.15 -7.99
N ALA A 61 2.68 6.93 -8.35
CA ALA A 61 2.03 6.15 -9.39
C ALA A 61 0.53 5.98 -9.11
N HIS A 62 -0.28 6.20 -10.16
CA HIS A 62 -1.75 6.08 -10.13
C HIS A 62 -2.48 7.07 -9.21
N ILE A 63 -1.85 8.18 -8.84
CA ILE A 63 -2.49 9.28 -8.10
C ILE A 63 -2.82 10.44 -9.05
N GLY A 64 -4.13 10.65 -9.26
CA GLY A 64 -4.65 11.83 -9.94
C GLY A 64 -4.97 13.00 -8.99
N PRO A 65 -5.33 14.18 -9.52
CA PRO A 65 -5.67 15.37 -8.73
C PRO A 65 -6.77 15.14 -7.68
N PHE A 66 -7.76 14.30 -8.00
CA PHE A 66 -8.84 13.94 -7.07
C PHE A 66 -8.31 13.11 -5.89
N LEU A 67 -7.61 12.01 -6.16
CA LEU A 67 -7.06 11.12 -5.13
C LEU A 67 -6.02 11.83 -4.25
N GLN A 68 -5.21 12.73 -4.82
CA GLN A 68 -4.30 13.56 -4.05
C GLN A 68 -5.03 14.36 -2.96
N LYS A 69 -6.18 14.98 -3.28
CA LYS A 69 -6.96 15.77 -2.30
C LYS A 69 -7.45 14.87 -1.16
N GLN A 70 -7.98 13.70 -1.49
CA GLN A 70 -8.46 12.72 -0.52
C GLN A 70 -7.33 12.23 0.41
N ILE A 71 -6.20 11.80 -0.15
CA ILE A 71 -5.07 11.29 0.63
C ILE A 71 -4.49 12.39 1.53
N ARG A 72 -4.39 13.64 1.04
CA ARG A 72 -3.97 14.78 1.86
C ARG A 72 -4.93 15.06 3.02
N GLN A 73 -6.23 14.87 2.81
CA GLN A 73 -7.20 15.01 3.89
C GLN A 73 -6.97 13.95 4.97
N TRP A 74 -6.83 12.68 4.59
CA TRP A 74 -6.55 11.58 5.53
C TRP A 74 -5.27 11.80 6.32
N ILE A 75 -4.19 12.22 5.66
CA ILE A 75 -2.92 12.52 6.32
C ILE A 75 -3.06 13.66 7.33
N ARG A 76 -3.73 14.75 6.96
CA ARG A 76 -3.96 15.89 7.87
C ARG A 76 -4.82 15.51 9.07
N GLN A 77 -5.82 14.67 8.87
CA GLN A 77 -6.72 14.21 9.92
C GLN A 77 -6.13 13.06 10.75
N LYS A 78 -4.92 12.58 10.41
CA LYS A 78 -4.36 11.33 10.95
C LYS A 78 -5.38 10.19 10.91
N GLN A 79 -6.10 10.07 9.79
CA GLN A 79 -7.10 9.03 9.63
C GLN A 79 -6.41 7.69 9.36
N HIS A 80 -6.66 6.73 10.24
CA HIS A 80 -6.19 5.35 10.07
C HIS A 80 -7.36 4.46 9.62
N PRO A 81 -7.11 3.44 8.80
CA PRO A 81 -8.12 2.42 8.54
C PRO A 81 -8.42 1.65 9.84
N PRO A 82 -9.63 1.10 10.00
CA PRO A 82 -9.84 0.08 11.02
C PRO A 82 -8.96 -1.13 10.72
N CYS A 83 -8.69 -1.93 11.75
CA CYS A 83 -7.75 -3.04 11.66
C CYS A 83 -8.04 -3.91 10.42
N PRO A 84 -7.07 -4.06 9.49
CA PRO A 84 -7.30 -4.80 8.26
C PRO A 84 -7.59 -6.28 8.57
N PRO A 85 -8.34 -6.99 7.71
CA PRO A 85 -8.55 -8.43 7.86
C PRO A 85 -7.22 -9.17 7.99
N PRO A 86 -7.15 -10.28 8.75
CA PRO A 86 -5.91 -11.04 8.93
C PRO A 86 -5.20 -11.41 7.62
N LEU A 87 -5.98 -11.68 6.55
CA LEU A 87 -5.47 -12.00 5.22
C LEU A 87 -4.59 -10.90 4.61
N ARG A 88 -4.78 -9.64 5.00
CA ARG A 88 -4.03 -8.47 4.51
C ARG A 88 -3.07 -7.90 5.55
N LYS A 89 -2.86 -8.65 6.64
CA LYS A 89 -1.90 -8.31 7.69
C LYS A 89 -0.48 -8.73 7.25
N GLU A 90 0.53 -8.09 7.82
CA GLU A 90 1.96 -8.46 7.68
C GLU A 90 2.63 -8.16 6.32
N PHE A 91 1.91 -7.60 5.35
CA PHE A 91 2.54 -7.08 4.13
C PHE A 91 3.28 -5.77 4.39
N LEU A 92 4.54 -5.71 3.97
CA LEU A 92 5.35 -4.51 4.03
C LEU A 92 5.26 -3.76 2.70
N THR A 93 5.17 -2.44 2.76
CA THR A 93 5.32 -1.60 1.56
C THR A 93 6.79 -1.55 1.13
N LEU A 94 7.05 -1.14 -0.10
CA LEU A 94 8.41 -0.93 -0.60
C LEU A 94 9.14 0.13 0.23
N ALA A 95 8.48 1.25 0.53
CA ALA A 95 9.03 2.32 1.38
C ALA A 95 9.42 1.79 2.77
N GLU A 96 8.54 1.01 3.41
CA GLU A 96 8.80 0.41 4.72
C GLU A 96 9.95 -0.62 4.65
N SER A 97 9.93 -1.49 3.63
CA SER A 97 10.96 -2.51 3.42
C SER A 97 12.34 -1.86 3.23
N ARG A 98 12.42 -0.81 2.39
CA ARG A 98 13.65 -0.03 2.19
C ARG A 98 14.12 0.64 3.47
N ARG A 99 13.21 1.22 4.26
CA ARG A 99 13.52 1.83 5.56
C ARG A 99 14.07 0.82 6.55
N ARG A 100 13.48 -0.38 6.62
CA ARG A 100 13.96 -1.47 7.49
C ARG A 100 15.33 -1.99 7.03
N LEU A 101 15.51 -2.21 5.72
CA LEU A 101 16.80 -2.63 5.14
C LEU A 101 17.90 -1.59 5.35
N ALA A 102 17.59 -0.30 5.29
CA ALA A 102 18.56 0.77 5.53
C ALA A 102 19.13 0.73 6.95
N LYS A 103 18.40 0.19 7.94
CA LYS A 103 18.89 0.03 9.32
C LYS A 103 19.92 -1.08 9.46
N VAL A 104 20.02 -1.99 8.48
CA VAL A 104 20.91 -3.15 8.52
C VAL A 104 21.80 -3.15 7.28
N ALA A 105 22.82 -2.29 7.29
CA ALA A 105 23.73 -2.09 6.16
C ALA A 105 24.37 -3.41 5.65
N SER A 106 24.61 -4.37 6.55
CA SER A 106 25.19 -5.68 6.20
C SER A 106 24.28 -6.58 5.35
N TRP A 107 22.99 -6.26 5.21
CA TRP A 107 22.07 -7.05 4.39
C TRP A 107 22.14 -6.66 2.92
N ARG A 108 22.42 -5.39 2.58
CA ARG A 108 22.55 -4.95 1.19
C ARG A 108 23.66 -5.68 0.44
N THR A 109 24.77 -5.96 1.11
CA THR A 109 25.91 -6.69 0.52
C THR A 109 25.72 -8.21 0.49
N ARG A 110 24.78 -8.73 1.29
CA ARG A 110 24.46 -10.16 1.39
C ARG A 110 23.25 -10.58 0.56
N LEU A 111 22.44 -9.62 0.10
CA LEU A 111 21.26 -9.89 -0.70
C LEU A 111 21.70 -10.45 -2.07
N ARG A 112 21.69 -11.77 -2.20
CA ARG A 112 21.85 -12.46 -3.48
C ARG A 112 20.46 -12.82 -3.97
N GLY A 113 19.92 -12.01 -4.85
CA GLY A 113 18.62 -12.28 -5.46
C GLY A 113 18.81 -13.23 -6.64
N ASP A 114 18.43 -14.48 -6.47
CA ASP A 114 17.92 -15.27 -7.59
C ASP A 114 16.47 -15.61 -7.27
N LEU A 115 15.55 -14.88 -7.89
CA LEU A 115 14.13 -15.11 -7.75
C LEU A 115 13.63 -15.76 -9.04
N GLN A 116 14.03 -17.01 -9.26
CA GLN A 116 13.37 -17.84 -10.27
C GLN A 116 12.03 -18.32 -9.72
N MET A 117 10.98 -17.53 -9.99
CA MET A 117 9.60 -17.99 -9.83
C MET A 117 9.19 -18.75 -11.08
N HIS A 118 9.40 -20.07 -11.10
CA HIS A 118 8.67 -20.92 -12.04
C HIS A 118 7.23 -21.06 -11.54
N THR A 119 6.33 -20.20 -12.03
CA THR A 119 4.90 -20.46 -11.88
C THR A 119 4.45 -21.23 -13.11
N ASN A 120 4.47 -22.56 -13.00
CA ASN A 120 4.03 -23.43 -14.09
C ASN A 120 2.50 -23.53 -14.20
N TRP A 121 1.76 -22.57 -13.61
CA TRP A 121 0.39 -22.14 -13.92
C TRP A 121 -0.14 -21.29 -12.76
N SER A 122 -0.30 -19.99 -13.00
CA SER A 122 -1.31 -19.19 -12.34
C SER A 122 -1.72 -18.09 -13.32
N ASP A 123 -2.91 -18.21 -13.86
CA ASP A 123 -3.53 -17.22 -14.76
C ASP A 123 -4.08 -16.01 -13.98
N GLY A 124 -3.93 -16.01 -12.64
CA GLY A 124 -4.37 -14.93 -11.76
C GLY A 124 -5.89 -14.77 -11.67
N SER A 125 -6.66 -15.75 -12.14
CA SER A 125 -8.13 -15.70 -12.18
C SER A 125 -8.81 -16.33 -10.95
N GLY A 126 -8.09 -17.16 -10.18
CA GLY A 126 -8.63 -17.88 -9.03
C GLY A 126 -8.89 -16.99 -7.81
N ASP A 127 -10.12 -17.01 -7.33
CA ASP A 127 -10.49 -16.46 -6.02
C ASP A 127 -10.00 -17.38 -4.89
N ILE A 128 -9.55 -16.78 -3.77
CA ILE A 128 -8.96 -17.50 -2.61
C ILE A 128 -9.97 -18.44 -1.91
N LEU A 129 -11.26 -18.33 -2.24
CA LEU A 129 -12.34 -19.11 -1.65
C LEU A 129 -12.65 -20.41 -2.40
N ASP A 130 -11.98 -20.70 -3.51
CA ASP A 130 -12.19 -21.95 -4.23
C ASP A 130 -11.48 -23.11 -3.49
N ARG A 131 -12.18 -23.63 -2.48
CA ARG A 131 -11.82 -24.85 -1.74
C ARG A 131 -12.80 -25.95 -2.11
N GLU A 132 -12.67 -26.48 -3.32
CA GLU A 132 -13.13 -27.83 -3.61
C GLU A 132 -11.97 -28.80 -3.41
N TRP A 133 -11.90 -29.38 -2.22
CA TRP A 133 -11.17 -30.63 -2.00
C TRP A 133 -12.22 -31.73 -1.89
N ASN A 134 -12.26 -32.62 -2.88
CA ASN A 134 -12.95 -33.90 -2.83
C ASN A 134 -11.91 -35.01 -2.99
#